data_AF-A0A0F9MUQ9-F1
#
_entry.id   AF-A0A0F9MUQ9-F1
#
_cell.length_a   1.000
_cell.length_b   1.000
_cell.length_c   1.000
_cell.angle_alpha   90.00
_cell.angle_beta   90.00
_cell.angle_gamma   90.00
#
_symmetry.space_group_name_H-M   'P 1'
#
loop_
_entity.id
_entity.type
_entity.pdbx_description
1 polymer ?
#
loop_
_entity_poly.entity_id
_entity_poly.type
_entity_poly.pdbx_seq_one_letter_code
_entity_poly.pdbx_strand_id
1 'polypeptide(L)' 'MTDWYKELQNASEAELFEITKAVIRKVGKEFCIFSKDNKNLGCFSSRKKALKRLREIEFFKREDENN' A
#
# COMPACT_ATOMS: atom_id res chain seq x y z
N MET A 1 14.88 1.46 -11.02
CA MET A 1 13.43 1.36 -10.77
C MET A 1 12.93 0.20 -11.59
N THR A 2 12.71 -0.93 -10.93
CA THR A 2 12.36 -2.23 -11.52
C THR A 2 11.02 -2.18 -12.25
N ASP A 3 10.82 -3.03 -13.26
CA ASP A 3 9.60 -2.98 -14.08
C ASP A 3 8.32 -3.28 -13.28
N TRP A 4 8.42 -4.11 -12.24
CA TRP A 4 7.31 -4.38 -11.33
C TRP A 4 6.86 -3.16 -10.51
N TYR A 5 7.75 -2.20 -10.21
CA TYR A 5 7.32 -0.96 -9.54
C TYR A 5 6.43 -0.11 -10.45
N LYS A 6 6.69 -0.13 -11.77
CA LYS A 6 5.82 0.53 -12.74
C LYS A 6 4.48 -0.21 -12.85
N GLU A 7 4.48 -1.53 -12.79
CA GLU A 7 3.26 -2.34 -12.74
C GLU A 7 2.41 -2.01 -11.50
N LEU A 8 3.02 -1.91 -10.31
CA LEU A 8 2.33 -1.47 -9.08
C LEU A 8 1.78 -0.04 -9.18
N GLN A 9 2.42 0.84 -9.96
CA GLN A 9 1.92 2.18 -10.19
C GLN A 9 0.68 2.22 -11.08
N ASN A 10 0.57 1.28 -12.01
CA ASN A 10 -0.56 1.13 -12.93
C ASN A 10 -1.67 0.22 -12.37
N ALA A 11 -1.37 -0.58 -11.35
CA ALA A 11 -2.32 -1.46 -10.68
C ALA A 11 -3.47 -0.67 -10.03
N SER A 12 -4.67 -1.21 -10.17
CA SER A 12 -5.86 -0.72 -9.49
C SER A 12 -5.75 -0.91 -7.98
N GLU A 13 -6.57 -0.18 -7.22
CA GLU A 13 -6.65 -0.33 -5.77
C GLU A 13 -7.02 -1.75 -5.32
N ALA A 14 -7.87 -2.43 -6.10
CA ALA A 14 -8.30 -3.80 -5.83
C ALA A 14 -7.13 -4.78 -6.02
N GLU A 15 -6.33 -4.62 -7.07
CA GLU A 15 -5.15 -5.46 -7.30
C GLU A 15 -4.07 -5.22 -6.24
N LEU A 16 -3.86 -3.95 -5.84
CA LEU A 16 -2.96 -3.62 -4.73
C LEU A 16 -3.42 -4.26 -3.41
N PHE A 17 -4.73 -4.39 -3.19
CA PHE A 17 -5.24 -5.09 -2.01
C PHE A 17 -4.86 -6.58 -2.04
N GLU A 18 -5.05 -7.28 -3.17
CA GLU A 18 -4.71 -8.70 -3.28
C GLU A 18 -3.22 -8.97 -3.08
N ILE A 19 -2.37 -8.07 -3.60
CA ILE A 19 -0.92 -8.18 -3.50
C ILE A 19 -0.44 -7.90 -2.06
N THR A 20 -0.88 -6.78 -1.47
CA THR A 20 -0.36 -6.31 -0.17
C THR A 20 -1.09 -6.89 1.05
N LYS A 21 -2.31 -7.39 0.82
CA LYS A 21 -3.32 -7.72 1.85
C LYS A 21 -3.56 -6.57 2.82
N ALA A 22 -3.47 -5.32 2.35
CA ALA A 22 -3.68 -4.13 3.18
C ALA A 22 -4.73 -3.20 2.56
N VAL A 23 -5.64 -2.71 3.40
CA VAL A 23 -6.77 -1.87 3.01
C VAL A 23 -6.55 -0.41 3.42
N ILE A 24 -6.98 0.52 2.57
CA ILE A 24 -7.11 1.92 2.94
C ILE A 24 -8.53 2.16 3.47
N ARG A 25 -8.63 2.62 4.72
CA ARG A 25 -9.89 3.01 5.35
C ARG A 25 -9.86 4.49 5.68
N LYS A 26 -10.99 5.17 5.48
CA LYS A 26 -11.14 6.55 5.92
C LYS A 26 -11.44 6.56 7.41
N VAL A 27 -10.61 7.26 8.20
CA VAL A 27 -10.74 7.40 9.64
C VAL A 27 -10.82 8.89 9.94
N GLY A 28 -12.02 9.37 10.28
CA GLY A 28 -12.28 10.80 10.44
C GLY A 28 -11.98 11.59 9.15
N LYS A 29 -10.96 12.46 9.22
CA LYS A 29 -10.51 13.31 8.10
C LYS A 29 -9.33 12.71 7.31
N GLU A 30 -8.81 11.56 7.73
CA GLU A 30 -7.61 10.95 7.16
C GLU A 30 -7.90 9.59 6.51
N PHE A 31 -6.94 9.12 5.72
CA PHE A 31 -6.93 7.81 5.07
C PHE A 31 -5.82 6.98 5.70
N CYS A 32 -6.20 5.95 6.45
CA CYS A 32 -5.28 5.07 7.15
C CYS A 32 -5.17 3.73 6.44
N ILE A 33 -3.95 3.20 6.37
CA ILE A 33 -3.63 1.91 5.78
C ILE A 33 -3.62 0.87 6.90
N PHE A 34 -4.38 -0.20 6.74
CA PHE A 34 -4.43 -1.31 7.69
C PHE A 34 -3.96 -2.60 7.02
N SER A 35 -3.05 -3.33 7.65
CA SER A 35 -2.71 -4.69 7.20
C SER A 35 -3.87 -5.68 7.42
N LYS A 36 -3.74 -6.89 6.89
CA LYS A 36 -4.63 -8.02 7.18
C LYS A 36 -4.84 -8.26 8.68
N ASP A 37 -3.81 -8.02 9.48
CA ASP A 37 -3.81 -8.20 10.94
C ASP A 37 -4.36 -6.96 11.66
N ASN A 38 -5.01 -6.05 10.92
CA ASN A 38 -5.57 -4.80 11.39
C ASN A 38 -4.53 -3.84 12.02
N LYS A 39 -3.23 -4.04 11.73
CA LYS A 39 -2.16 -3.15 12.16
C LYS A 39 -2.19 -1.88 11.32
N ASN A 40 -2.17 -0.72 11.97
CA ASN A 40 -2.08 0.56 11.28
C ASN A 40 -0.65 0.76 10.72
N LEU A 41 -0.54 0.89 9.40
CA LEU A 41 0.71 1.11 8.68
C LEU A 41 0.97 2.60 8.37
N GLY A 42 0.00 3.48 8.69
CA GLY A 42 0.11 4.92 8.56
C GLY A 42 -1.20 5.58 8.15
N CYS A 43 -1.40 6.82 8.59
CA CYS A 43 -2.53 7.68 8.22
C CYS A 43 -2.04 8.86 7.39
N PHE A 44 -2.87 9.27 6.42
CA PHE A 44 -2.52 10.30 5.46
C PHE A 44 -3.71 11.23 5.21
N SER A 45 -3.42 12.51 4.99
CA SER A 45 -4.45 13.51 4.70
C SER A 45 -5.18 13.31 3.37
N SER A 46 -4.69 12.43 2.49
CA SER A 46 -5.35 12.12 1.22
C SER A 46 -5.19 10.66 0.82
N ARG A 47 -6.19 10.14 0.10
CA ARG A 47 -6.18 8.77 -0.43
C ARG A 47 -4.98 8.51 -1.34
N LYS A 48 -4.60 9.48 -2.17
CA LYS A 48 -3.43 9.40 -3.07
C LYS A 48 -2.11 9.20 -2.31
N LYS A 49 -1.95 9.85 -1.15
CA LYS A 49 -0.77 9.68 -0.29
C LYS A 49 -0.75 8.29 0.35
N ALA A 50 -1.90 7.82 0.85
CA ALA A 50 -2.04 6.47 1.39
C ALA A 50 -1.71 5.41 0.34
N LEU A 51 -2.18 5.56 -0.90
CA LEU A 51 -1.84 4.65 -2.00
C LEU A 51 -0.36 4.64 -2.34
N LYS A 52 0.26 5.83 -2.41
CA LYS A 52 1.70 5.92 -2.65
C LYS A 52 2.48 5.15 -1.58
N ARG A 53 2.14 5.36 -0.31
CA ARG A 53 2.79 4.65 0.79
C ARG A 53 2.56 3.13 0.71
N LEU A 54 1.35 2.70 0.35
CA LEU A 54 1.03 1.29 0.22
C LEU A 54 1.92 0.61 -0.84
N ARG A 55 2.16 1.27 -1.97
CA ARG A 55 3.08 0.80 -3.03
C ARG A 55 4.52 0.72 -2.55
N GLU A 56 4.97 1.70 -1.76
CA GLU A 56 6.31 1.66 -1.15
C GLU A 56 6.46 0.49 -0.17
N ILE A 57 5.45 0.21 0.67
CA ILE A 57 5.48 -0.90 1.61
C ILE A 57 5.59 -2.24 0.88
N GLU A 58 4.82 -2.42 -0.19
CA GLU A 58 4.91 -3.62 -1.02
C GLU A 58 6.28 -3.76 -1.68
N PHE A 59 6.87 -2.64 -2.09
CA PHE A 59 8.19 -2.64 -2.67
C PHE A 59 9.23 -3.21 -1.70
N PHE A 60 9.25 -2.72 -0.47
CA PHE A 60 10.20 -3.18 0.54
C PHE A 60 9.96 -4.62 0.99
N LYS A 61 8.70 -5.07 1.11
CA LYS A 61 8.41 -6.46 1.49
C LYS A 61 9.03 -7.49 0.55
N ARG A 62 9.03 -7.23 -0.77
CA ARG A 62 9.57 -8.16 -1.77
C ARG A 62 11.09 -8.11 -1.90
N GLU A 63 11.71 -6.98 -1.57
CA GLU A 63 13.17 -6.91 -1.51
C GLU A 63 13.70 -7.67 -0.28
N ASP A 64 13.00 -7.61 0.86
CA ASP A 64 13.35 -8.41 2.05
C ASP A 64 13.11 -9.92 1.85
N GLU A 65 12.16 -10.33 1.00
CA GLU A 65 11.86 -11.75 0.76
C GLU A 65 12.82 -12.41 -0.26
N ASN A 66 13.57 -11.61 -1.02
CA ASN A 66 14.54 -12.07 -2.04
C ASN A 66 16.01 -11.91 -1.62
N ASN A 67 16.29 -11.64 -0.35
CA ASN A 67 17.64 -11.44 0.18
C ASN A 67 17.86 -12.28 1.44
#